data_AF-A0A971K8Y1-F1
#
_entry.id   AF-A0A971K8Y1-F1
#
_cell.length_a   1.000
_cell.length_b   1.000
_cell.length_c   1.000
_cell.angle_alpha   90.00
_cell.angle_beta   90.00
_cell.angle_gamma   90.00
#
_symmetry.space_group_name_H-M   'P 1'
#
loop_
_entity.id
_entity.type
_entity.pdbx_description
1 polymer ?
#
loop_
_entity_poly.entity_id
_entity_poly.type
_entity_poly.pdbx_seq_one_letter_code
_entity_poly.pdbx_strand_id
1 'polypeptide(L)'
;MKKFSFRLQKLLDMREARETEVKHELMKVLSLQNKERVLQEELNRKITELEGSYREKISRGIFVPDEAMAIMRFSDVSRKAIDEAGKRIQRLEPEVHRIREKLVQASREKKVVEKLKERKHEEFMYEFNREVAKENDDMNQKIHNRRIPG
;
A
#
# COMPACT_ATOMS: atom_id res chain seq x y z
N MET A 1 30.99 24.92 -3.69
CA MET A 1 30.39 24.38 -2.44
C MET A 1 30.33 22.86 -2.54
N LYS A 2 30.79 22.14 -1.51
CA LYS A 2 30.68 20.67 -1.47
C LYS A 2 29.20 20.27 -1.51
N LYS A 3 28.86 19.25 -2.30
CA LYS A 3 27.52 18.64 -2.30
C LYS A 3 27.49 17.46 -1.33
N PHE A 4 26.38 17.27 -0.63
CA PHE A 4 26.19 16.09 0.20
C PHE A 4 26.21 14.82 -0.66
N SER A 5 26.92 13.79 -0.19
CA SER A 5 26.94 12.47 -0.82
C SER A 5 26.79 11.40 0.24
N PHE A 6 25.77 10.56 0.09
CA PHE A 6 25.51 9.46 1.00
C PHE A 6 26.13 8.17 0.47
N ARG A 7 27.16 7.65 1.16
CA ARG A 7 27.92 6.47 0.72
C ARG A 7 27.06 5.21 0.53
N LEU A 8 25.95 5.09 1.27
CA LEU A 8 25.04 3.94 1.21
C LEU A 8 23.80 4.21 0.34
N GLN A 9 23.84 5.20 -0.57
CA GLN A 9 22.69 5.49 -1.44
C GLN A 9 22.25 4.26 -2.25
N LYS A 10 23.20 3.53 -2.87
CA LYS A 10 22.88 2.30 -3.60
C LYS A 10 22.17 1.25 -2.74
N LEU A 11 22.59 1.10 -1.47
CA LEU A 11 21.93 0.17 -0.54
C LEU A 11 20.51 0.64 -0.22
N LEU A 12 20.30 1.93 -0.01
CA LEU A 12 18.97 2.50 0.22
C LEU A 12 18.05 2.23 -0.99
N ASP A 13 18.52 2.51 -2.20
CA ASP A 13 17.78 2.28 -3.44
C ASP A 13 17.38 0.80 -3.59
N MET A 14 18.29 -0.13 -3.27
CA MET A 14 18.00 -1.57 -3.29
C MET A 14 16.92 -1.96 -2.26
N ARG A 15 16.91 -1.35 -1.07
CA ARG A 15 15.89 -1.62 -0.04
C ARG A 15 14.53 -1.03 -0.41
N GLU A 16 14.51 0.14 -1.05
CA GLU A 16 13.29 0.75 -1.61
C GLU A 16 12.68 -0.13 -2.72
N ALA A 17 13.53 -0.62 -3.63
CA ALA A 17 13.11 -1.54 -4.68
C ALA A 17 12.53 -2.83 -4.09
N ARG A 18 13.18 -3.40 -3.06
CA ARG A 18 12.69 -4.60 -2.38
C ARG A 18 11.35 -4.37 -1.68
N GLU A 19 11.17 -3.25 -0.98
CA GLU A 19 9.87 -2.91 -0.37
C GLU A 19 8.76 -2.81 -1.44
N THR A 20 9.08 -2.20 -2.59
CA THR A 20 8.14 -2.05 -3.72
C THR A 20 7.76 -3.39 -4.31
N GLU A 21 8.72 -4.29 -4.50
CA GLU A 21 8.48 -5.65 -4.98
C GLU A 21 7.52 -6.41 -4.05
N VAL A 22 7.74 -6.35 -2.74
CA VAL A 22 6.86 -7.02 -1.76
C VAL A 22 5.45 -6.40 -1.74
N LYS A 23 5.33 -5.07 -1.93
CA LYS A 23 4.01 -4.42 -2.12
C LYS A 23 3.31 -4.95 -3.36
N HIS A 24 4.03 -5.17 -4.47
CA HIS A 24 3.47 -5.76 -5.69
C HIS A 24 3.03 -7.21 -5.47
N GLU A 25 3.81 -8.02 -4.75
CA GLU A 25 3.40 -9.38 -4.34
C GLU A 25 2.08 -9.33 -3.56
N LEU A 26 1.97 -8.43 -2.57
CA LEU A 26 0.77 -8.29 -1.75
C LEU A 26 -0.45 -7.90 -2.59
N MET A 27 -0.30 -6.92 -3.50
CA MET A 27 -1.39 -6.49 -4.38
C MET A 27 -1.92 -7.62 -5.27
N LYS A 28 -1.06 -8.51 -5.76
CA LYS A 28 -1.49 -9.65 -6.58
C LYS A 28 -2.43 -10.56 -5.80
N VAL A 29 -2.06 -10.94 -4.57
CA VAL A 29 -2.88 -11.83 -3.75
C VAL A 29 -4.17 -11.15 -3.29
N LEU A 30 -4.11 -9.88 -2.90
CA LEU A 30 -5.30 -9.10 -2.55
C LEU A 30 -6.25 -8.93 -3.73
N SER A 31 -5.73 -8.78 -4.96
CA SER A 31 -6.56 -8.73 -6.17
C SER A 31 -7.33 -10.04 -6.39
N LEU A 32 -6.71 -11.19 -6.12
CA LEU A 32 -7.40 -12.48 -6.17
C LEU A 32 -8.52 -12.56 -5.12
N GLN A 33 -8.25 -12.18 -3.87
CA GLN A 33 -9.29 -12.12 -2.84
C GLN A 33 -10.42 -11.16 -3.23
N ASN A 34 -10.10 -10.01 -3.83
CA ASN A 34 -11.09 -9.04 -4.25
C ASN A 34 -12.00 -9.60 -5.35
N LYS A 35 -11.46 -10.32 -6.33
CA LYS A 35 -12.26 -10.98 -7.37
C LYS A 35 -13.29 -11.94 -6.78
N GLU A 36 -12.89 -12.73 -5.79
CA GLU A 36 -13.80 -13.65 -5.09
C GLU A 36 -14.87 -12.90 -4.30
N ARG A 37 -14.52 -11.78 -3.64
CA ARG A 37 -15.49 -10.95 -2.91
C ARG A 37 -16.52 -10.32 -3.84
N VAL A 38 -16.07 -9.78 -4.97
CA VAL A 38 -16.96 -9.22 -6.01
C VAL A 38 -17.91 -10.28 -6.52
N LEU A 39 -17.44 -11.49 -6.82
CA LEU A 39 -18.30 -12.61 -7.21
C LEU A 39 -19.37 -12.92 -6.17
N GLN A 40 -18.99 -12.98 -4.88
CA GLN A 40 -19.95 -13.21 -3.80
C GLN A 40 -21.01 -12.10 -3.73
N GLU A 41 -20.60 -10.85 -3.87
CA GLU A 41 -21.47 -9.68 -3.80
C GLU A 41 -22.46 -9.64 -4.97
N GLU A 42 -21.99 -9.91 -6.19
CA GLU A 42 -22.82 -10.01 -7.40
C GLU A 42 -23.86 -11.12 -7.30
N LEU A 43 -23.47 -12.31 -6.85
CA LEU A 43 -24.38 -13.44 -6.67
C LEU A 43 -25.43 -13.16 -5.59
N ASN A 44 -25.02 -12.62 -4.44
CA ASN A 44 -25.94 -12.26 -3.35
C ASN A 44 -26.94 -11.18 -3.79
N ARG A 45 -26.45 -10.18 -4.52
CA ARG A 45 -27.31 -9.14 -5.09
C ARG A 45 -28.31 -9.75 -6.05
N LYS A 46 -27.88 -10.63 -6.95
CA LYS A 46 -28.76 -11.23 -7.95
C LYS A 46 -29.83 -12.13 -7.33
N ILE A 47 -29.46 -12.92 -6.31
CA ILE A 47 -30.41 -13.70 -5.51
C ILE A 47 -31.48 -12.78 -4.90
N THR A 48 -31.04 -11.71 -4.24
CA THR A 48 -31.93 -10.76 -3.56
C THR A 48 -32.90 -10.08 -4.53
N GLU A 49 -32.39 -9.65 -5.70
CA GLU A 49 -33.22 -9.03 -6.75
C GLU A 49 -34.29 -10.00 -7.28
N LEU A 50 -33.90 -11.25 -7.58
CA LEU A 50 -34.82 -12.26 -8.10
C LEU A 50 -35.87 -12.66 -7.07
N GLU A 51 -35.46 -12.99 -5.85
CA GLU A 51 -36.36 -13.36 -4.76
C GLU A 51 -37.30 -12.20 -4.37
N GLY A 52 -36.78 -10.96 -4.39
CA GLY A 52 -37.58 -9.75 -4.13
C GLY A 52 -38.64 -9.50 -5.20
N SER A 53 -38.25 -9.56 -6.48
CA SER A 53 -39.18 -9.38 -7.60
C SER A 53 -40.26 -10.47 -7.61
N TYR A 54 -39.89 -11.71 -7.32
CA TYR A 54 -40.85 -12.80 -7.22
C TYR A 54 -41.82 -12.60 -6.06
N ARG A 55 -41.31 -12.21 -4.88
CA ARG A 55 -42.15 -11.91 -3.70
C ARG A 55 -43.16 -10.80 -3.97
N GLU A 56 -42.79 -9.78 -4.75
CA GLU A 56 -43.69 -8.71 -5.18
C GLU A 56 -44.79 -9.21 -6.13
N LYS A 57 -44.49 -10.16 -7.02
CA LYS A 57 -45.52 -10.82 -7.85
C LYS A 57 -46.50 -11.61 -6.99
N ILE A 58 -45.99 -12.37 -6.01
CA ILE A 58 -46.80 -13.14 -5.08
C ILE A 58 -47.73 -12.24 -4.27
N SER A 59 -47.25 -11.09 -3.77
CA SER A 59 -48.08 -10.15 -3.00
C SER A 59 -49.21 -9.53 -3.82
N ARG A 60 -49.08 -9.53 -5.15
CA ARG A 60 -50.13 -9.13 -6.11
C ARG A 60 -51.03 -10.29 -6.56
N GLY A 61 -50.90 -11.47 -5.96
CA GLY A 61 -51.67 -12.67 -6.31
C GLY A 61 -51.20 -13.38 -7.58
N ILE A 62 -50.01 -13.03 -8.11
CA ILE A 62 -49.45 -13.65 -9.32
C ILE A 62 -48.46 -14.73 -8.91
N PHE A 63 -48.87 -16.00 -9.05
CA PHE A 63 -48.00 -17.16 -8.82
C PHE A 63 -47.60 -17.81 -10.14
N VAL A 64 -46.28 -17.89 -10.37
CA VAL A 64 -45.70 -18.58 -11.54
C VAL A 64 -44.77 -19.68 -11.03
N PRO A 65 -45.18 -20.96 -11.05
CA PRO A 65 -44.41 -22.08 -10.50
C PRO A 65 -43.03 -22.25 -11.14
N ASP A 66 -42.95 -22.12 -12.48
CA ASP A 66 -41.71 -22.31 -13.22
C ASP A 66 -40.65 -21.26 -12.87
N GLU A 67 -41.09 -20.02 -12.63
CA GLU A 67 -40.23 -18.93 -12.18
C GLU A 67 -39.72 -19.20 -10.75
N ALA A 68 -40.59 -19.67 -9.84
CA ALA A 68 -40.18 -20.09 -8.50
C ALA A 68 -39.10 -21.18 -8.55
N MET A 69 -39.31 -22.22 -9.36
CA MET A 69 -38.33 -23.30 -9.51
C MET A 69 -37.01 -22.82 -10.12
N ALA A 70 -37.06 -21.90 -11.09
CA ALA A 70 -35.87 -21.32 -11.70
C ALA A 70 -35.06 -20.50 -10.67
N ILE A 71 -35.74 -19.67 -9.87
CA ILE A 71 -35.12 -18.86 -8.82
C ILE A 71 -34.51 -19.76 -7.75
N MET A 72 -35.22 -20.77 -7.26
CA MET A 72 -34.69 -21.72 -6.28
C MET A 72 -33.41 -22.40 -6.77
N ARG A 73 -33.43 -22.95 -8.00
CA ARG A 73 -32.25 -23.60 -8.59
C ARG A 73 -31.07 -22.64 -8.73
N PHE A 74 -31.34 -21.41 -9.20
CA PHE A 74 -30.31 -20.38 -9.31
C PHE A 74 -29.73 -20.03 -7.94
N SER A 75 -30.57 -19.81 -6.93
CA SER A 75 -30.15 -19.50 -5.56
C SER A 75 -29.30 -20.61 -4.96
N ASP A 76 -29.68 -21.88 -5.14
CA ASP A 76 -28.94 -23.02 -4.61
C ASP A 76 -27.54 -23.14 -5.21
N VAL A 77 -27.42 -23.03 -6.53
CA VAL A 77 -26.12 -23.06 -7.23
C VAL A 77 -25.27 -21.86 -6.84
N SER A 78 -25.88 -20.67 -6.77
CA SER A 78 -25.19 -19.43 -6.40
C SER A 78 -24.68 -19.45 -4.97
N ARG A 79 -25.45 -19.99 -4.01
CA ARG A 79 -25.01 -20.15 -2.61
C ARG A 79 -23.81 -21.09 -2.50
N LYS A 80 -23.80 -22.20 -3.25
CA LYS A 80 -22.61 -23.08 -3.32
C LYS A 80 -21.39 -22.35 -3.88
N ALA A 81 -21.56 -21.57 -4.95
CA ALA A 81 -20.48 -20.79 -5.53
C ALA A 81 -19.95 -19.71 -4.56
N ILE A 82 -20.83 -19.07 -3.80
CA ILE A 82 -20.48 -18.11 -2.73
C ILE A 82 -19.64 -18.80 -1.64
N ASP A 83 -20.05 -19.99 -1.19
CA ASP A 83 -19.32 -20.75 -0.17
C ASP A 83 -17.93 -21.16 -0.66
N GLU A 84 -17.82 -21.61 -1.91
CA GLU A 84 -16.54 -21.95 -2.53
C GLU A 84 -15.62 -20.74 -2.68
N ALA A 85 -16.16 -19.58 -3.08
CA ALA A 85 -15.42 -18.32 -3.11
C ALA A 85 -14.91 -17.95 -1.71
N GLY A 86 -15.73 -18.13 -0.67
CA GLY A 86 -15.33 -17.93 0.72
C GLY A 86 -14.17 -18.84 1.14
N LYS A 87 -14.23 -20.12 0.76
CA LYS A 87 -13.12 -21.07 0.98
C LYS A 87 -11.87 -20.70 0.19
N ARG A 88 -11.99 -20.14 -1.02
CA ARG A 88 -10.83 -19.63 -1.79
C ARG A 88 -10.19 -18.43 -1.07
N ILE A 89 -10.99 -17.48 -0.57
CA ILE A 89 -10.49 -16.34 0.22
C ILE A 89 -9.74 -16.83 1.46
N GLN A 90 -10.34 -17.75 2.23
CA GLN A 90 -9.71 -18.30 3.44
C GLN A 90 -8.38 -19.00 3.15
N ARG A 91 -8.27 -19.71 2.02
CA ARG A 91 -7.01 -20.35 1.61
C ARG A 91 -5.90 -19.35 1.25
N LEU A 92 -6.25 -18.12 0.87
CA LEU A 92 -5.29 -17.06 0.57
C LEU A 92 -4.80 -16.30 1.81
N GLU A 93 -5.53 -16.36 2.94
CA GLU A 93 -5.18 -15.62 4.16
C GLU A 93 -3.76 -15.93 4.71
N PRO A 94 -3.30 -17.19 4.78
CA PRO A 94 -1.94 -17.49 5.23
C PRO A 94 -0.88 -16.85 4.34
N GLU A 95 -1.12 -16.82 3.03
CA GLU A 95 -0.19 -16.19 2.08
C GLU A 95 -0.18 -14.67 2.25
N VAL A 96 -1.34 -14.03 2.39
CA VAL A 96 -1.46 -12.60 2.69
C VAL A 96 -0.71 -12.25 3.96
N HIS A 97 -0.88 -13.04 5.03
CA HIS A 97 -0.20 -12.83 6.30
C HIS A 97 1.32 -12.88 6.14
N ARG A 98 1.83 -13.94 5.49
CA ARG A 98 3.26 -14.10 5.21
C ARG A 98 3.83 -12.94 4.40
N ILE A 99 3.11 -12.45 3.39
CA ILE A 99 3.59 -11.31 2.58
C ILE A 99 3.57 -10.00 3.40
N ARG A 100 2.58 -9.81 4.29
CA ARG A 100 2.56 -8.67 5.21
C ARG A 100 3.75 -8.67 6.16
N GLU A 101 4.13 -9.82 6.71
CA GLU A 101 5.33 -9.94 7.55
C GLU A 101 6.60 -9.57 6.78
N LYS A 102 6.74 -10.07 5.54
CA LYS A 102 7.85 -9.68 4.65
C LYS A 102 7.87 -8.17 4.40
N LEU A 103 6.71 -7.55 4.22
CA LEU A 103 6.60 -6.12 3.98
C LEU A 103 7.07 -5.33 5.21
N VAL A 104 6.63 -5.72 6.41
CA VAL A 104 7.09 -5.12 7.67
C VAL A 104 8.62 -5.20 7.77
N GLN A 105 9.20 -6.35 7.47
CA GLN A 105 10.65 -6.52 7.49
C GLN A 105 11.36 -5.63 6.46
N ALA A 106 10.90 -5.61 5.21
CA ALA A 106 11.48 -4.77 4.16
C ALA A 106 11.39 -3.27 4.50
N SER A 107 10.25 -2.82 5.03
CA SER A 107 10.07 -1.44 5.50
C SER A 107 11.01 -1.10 6.65
N ARG A 108 11.22 -2.03 7.61
CA ARG A 108 12.16 -1.83 8.73
C ARG A 108 13.59 -1.69 8.24
N GLU A 109 14.03 -2.57 7.35
CA GLU A 109 15.38 -2.56 6.78
C GLU A 109 15.66 -1.27 6.01
N LYS A 110 14.70 -0.83 5.19
CA LYS A 110 14.78 0.47 4.51
C LYS A 110 14.89 1.62 5.52
N LYS A 111 14.05 1.60 6.56
CA LYS A 111 13.97 2.71 7.53
C LYS A 111 15.27 2.92 8.30
N VAL A 112 16.00 1.85 8.59
CA VAL A 112 17.33 1.93 9.22
C VAL A 112 18.31 2.74 8.35
N VAL A 113 18.35 2.48 7.05
CA VAL A 113 19.27 3.18 6.12
C VAL A 113 18.81 4.62 5.87
N GLU A 114 17.50 4.86 5.75
CA GLU A 114 16.94 6.21 5.67
C GLU A 114 17.36 7.06 6.88
N LYS A 115 17.19 6.53 8.10
CA LYS A 115 17.56 7.24 9.33
C LYS A 115 19.05 7.53 9.42
N LEU A 116 19.89 6.63 8.91
CA LEU A 116 21.33 6.87 8.80
C LEU A 116 21.64 7.99 7.80
N LYS A 117 20.95 8.03 6.67
CA LYS A 117 21.09 9.11 5.67
C LYS A 117 20.69 10.47 6.24
N GLU A 118 19.56 10.53 6.94
CA GLU A 118 19.07 11.74 7.63
C GLU A 118 20.13 12.28 8.60
N ARG A 119 20.64 11.43 9.51
CA ARG A 119 21.70 11.82 10.45
C ARG A 119 22.97 12.31 9.76
N LYS A 120 23.42 11.63 8.70
CA LYS A 120 24.61 12.04 7.94
C LYS A 120 24.42 13.35 7.21
N HIS A 121 23.19 13.64 6.77
CA HIS A 121 22.85 14.91 6.17
C HIS A 121 22.87 16.04 7.21
N GLU A 122 22.33 15.81 8.41
CA GLU A 122 22.39 16.77 9.51
C GLU A 122 23.84 17.10 9.91
N GLU A 123 24.69 16.08 10.06
CA GLU A 123 26.13 16.25 10.31
C GLU A 123 26.80 17.11 9.22
N PHE A 124 26.51 16.81 7.93
CA PHE A 124 27.03 17.58 6.81
C PHE A 124 26.58 19.04 6.83
N MET A 125 25.31 19.30 7.12
CA MET A 125 24.77 20.67 7.19
C MET A 125 25.37 21.45 8.35
N TYR A 126 25.59 20.83 9.50
CA TYR A 126 26.27 21.44 10.63
C TYR A 126 27.69 21.89 10.26
N GLU A 127 28.48 20.99 9.66
CA GLU A 127 29.85 21.27 9.22
C GLU A 127 29.89 22.35 8.13
N PHE A 128 28.99 22.27 7.15
CA PHE A 128 28.88 23.27 6.09
C PHE A 128 28.57 24.67 6.65
N ASN A 129 27.60 24.78 7.57
CA ASN A 129 27.27 26.05 8.20
C ASN A 129 28.43 26.60 9.03
N ARG A 130 29.21 25.74 9.69
CA ARG A 130 30.41 26.14 10.43
C ARG A 130 31.51 26.67 9.51
N GLU A 131 31.76 26.01 8.37
CA GLU A 131 32.71 26.49 7.35
C GLU A 131 32.28 27.85 6.79
N VAL A 132 31.00 28.00 6.42
CA VAL A 132 30.46 29.25 5.87
C VAL A 132 30.54 30.40 6.89
N ALA A 133 30.22 30.15 8.17
CA ALA A 133 30.33 31.16 9.21
C ALA A 133 31.78 31.65 9.37
N LYS A 134 32.75 30.72 9.36
CA LYS A 134 34.17 31.05 9.42
C LYS A 134 34.63 31.87 8.21
N GLU A 135 34.24 31.48 7.00
CA GLU A 135 34.57 32.24 5.78
C GLU A 135 34.01 33.67 5.83
N ASN A 136 32.78 33.85 6.35
CA ASN A 136 32.17 35.16 6.53
C ASN A 136 32.92 36.02 7.54
N ASP A 137 33.31 35.46 8.69
CA ASP A 137 34.09 36.17 9.71
C ASP A 137 35.47 36.60 9.17
N ASP A 138 36.16 35.71 8.46
CA ASP A 138 37.45 35.99 7.82
C ASP A 138 37.31 37.11 6.76
N MET A 139 36.21 37.11 5.99
CA MET A 139 35.90 38.18 5.04
C MET A 139 35.63 39.52 5.74
N ASN A 140 34.84 39.50 6.81
CA ASN A 140 34.49 40.70 7.58
C ASN A 140 35.74 41.33 8.22
N GLN A 141 36.65 40.53 8.79
CA GLN A 141 37.93 41.01 9.32
C GLN A 141 38.80 41.65 8.22
N LYS A 142 38.91 41.01 7.05
CA LYS A 142 39.66 41.58 5.91
C LYS A 142 39.09 42.90 5.42
N ILE A 143 37.76 43.04 5.37
CA ILE A 143 37.09 44.28 4.98
C ILE A 143 37.32 45.37 6.03
N HIS A 144 37.17 45.04 7.32
CA HIS A 144 37.43 45.95 8.43
C HIS A 144 38.88 46.48 8.40
N ASN A 145 39.85 45.59 8.26
CA ASN A 145 41.27 45.95 8.19
C ASN A 145 41.64 46.78 6.95
N ARG A 146 40.84 46.71 5.86
CA ARG A 146 41.00 47.57 4.68
C ARG A 146 40.30 48.93 4.81
N ARG A 147 39.35 49.07 5.74
CA ARG A 147 38.57 50.31 5.96
C ARG A 147 39.16 51.22 7.04
N ILE A 148 40.17 50.78 7.79
CA ILE A 148 40.99 51.62 8.66
C ILE A 148 42.27 51.93 7.88
N PRO A 149 42.40 53.10 7.22
CA PRO A 149 43.71 53.61 6.84
C PRO A 149 44.43 54.01 8.13
N GLY A 150 45.69 53.58 8.27
CA GLY A 150 46.60 54.19 9.23
C GLY A 150 46.85 55.66 8.92
#